data_AF-A0AA36CWD7-F1
#
_entry.id   AF-A0AA36CWD7-F1
#
_cell.length_a   1.000
_cell.length_b   1.000
_cell.length_c   1.000
_cell.angle_alpha   90.00
_cell.angle_beta   90.00
_cell.angle_gamma   90.00
#
_symmetry.space_group_name_H-M   'P 1'
#
loop_
_entity.id
_entity.type
_entity.pdbx_description
1 polymer ?
#
loop_
_entity_poly.entity_id
_entity_poly.type
_entity_poly.pdbx_seq_one_letter_code
_entity_poly.pdbx_strand_id
1 'polypeptide(L)'
;MSISWLIRVTLIFGSIGCGIASFTAQCFTTRFNQAISNADPVAELFELKLQDCLNYCILNAAKAGDGCSSVVYHKEYNTCQIYGQDGTMGGSQIVAAQNHDYYNRTSFIGACQDRVVPRRGYQQRPRQYSVRTVNEPFPGPPSVLVSSKDSSEQSKEESVVVESIDRQLPVVDSEAEAVEALRLKHLADILDADEETPAEATVTFYNPVMTNVCTKREVVSYFVLFGRSLSAKVRPAKLRGVDQSSCIMYCSQNINATGSKSPCYAANYDPAREECRLYGREAKWDRHSARLAEDPNIIFADKFCMQTQKDCSADSPYVVYLHKQMTKKIISHYPDVHSIVACMALCIDHGHCKAVTYKEGGLCILHAGSPALDPKLIVDGSSQTMVVENGCQTSARAVPSLLSGRMERMEPAQETPEAEASEWGEWSGCQFGSRSARLRSRTRECYSDNCDDLQMEACKPGEY
;
A
#
# COMPACT_ATOMS: atom_id res chain seq x y z
N MET A 1 7.26 -60.60 -45.78
CA MET A 1 6.78 -59.27 -46.21
C MET A 1 5.92 -58.71 -45.10
N SER A 2 6.40 -57.71 -44.36
CA SER A 2 5.59 -57.00 -43.35
C SER A 2 5.88 -55.52 -43.53
N ILE A 3 4.84 -54.75 -43.84
CA ILE A 3 4.91 -53.35 -44.27
C ILE A 3 4.80 -52.46 -43.03
N SER A 4 5.83 -51.66 -42.80
CA SER A 4 5.92 -50.65 -41.75
C SER A 4 5.15 -49.39 -42.18
N TRP A 5 4.16 -48.96 -41.39
CA TRP A 5 3.50 -47.66 -41.55
C TRP A 5 4.15 -46.63 -40.63
N LEU A 6 4.82 -45.66 -41.24
CA LEU A 6 5.38 -44.47 -40.60
C LEU A 6 4.34 -43.34 -40.67
N ILE A 7 3.70 -43.02 -39.54
CA ILE A 7 2.90 -41.80 -39.39
C ILE A 7 3.84 -40.69 -38.88
N ARG A 8 4.14 -39.72 -39.76
CA ARG A 8 4.80 -38.46 -39.37
C ARG A 8 3.76 -37.51 -38.78
N VAL A 9 3.78 -37.33 -37.47
CA VAL A 9 3.10 -36.21 -36.80
C VAL A 9 4.08 -35.04 -36.78
N THR A 10 3.77 -34.01 -37.56
CA THR A 10 4.55 -32.76 -37.59
C THR A 10 4.02 -31.86 -36.48
N LEU A 11 4.76 -31.74 -35.38
CA LEU A 11 4.48 -30.80 -34.30
C LEU A 11 4.92 -29.39 -34.72
N ILE A 12 3.95 -28.51 -34.99
CA ILE A 12 4.17 -27.08 -35.16
C ILE A 12 4.26 -26.47 -33.76
N PHE A 13 5.48 -26.13 -33.32
CA PHE A 13 5.71 -25.31 -32.13
C PHE A 13 5.33 -23.86 -32.48
N GLY A 14 4.07 -23.50 -32.22
CA GLY A 14 3.64 -22.10 -32.16
C GLY A 14 4.12 -21.48 -30.85
N SER A 15 5.24 -20.75 -30.90
CA SER A 15 5.72 -19.93 -29.80
C SER A 15 4.82 -18.69 -29.64
N ILE A 16 3.72 -18.82 -28.89
CA ILE A 16 2.98 -17.65 -28.42
C ILE A 16 3.75 -17.09 -27.22
N GLY A 17 4.73 -16.23 -27.51
CA GLY A 17 5.35 -15.37 -26.52
C GLY A 17 4.38 -14.27 -26.14
N CYS A 18 3.53 -14.51 -25.13
CA CYS A 18 2.76 -13.45 -24.50
C CYS A 18 3.71 -12.64 -23.61
N GLY A 19 4.32 -11.61 -24.19
CA GLY A 19 5.21 -10.70 -23.47
C GLY A 19 4.45 -9.94 -22.39
N ILE A 20 4.82 -10.17 -21.13
CA ILE A 20 4.40 -9.32 -20.01
C ILE A 20 5.03 -7.95 -20.27
N ALA A 21 4.22 -6.99 -20.73
CA ALA A 21 4.68 -5.61 -20.89
C ALA A 21 5.09 -5.08 -19.50
N SER A 22 6.39 -4.84 -19.33
CA SER A 22 6.96 -4.22 -18.13
C SER A 22 6.14 -3.00 -17.72
N PHE A 23 5.97 -2.76 -16.42
CA PHE A 23 5.28 -1.59 -15.85
C PHE A 23 5.71 -0.27 -16.54
N THR A 24 6.99 -0.14 -16.87
CA THR A 24 7.54 0.98 -17.64
C THR A 24 6.89 1.15 -19.02
N ALA A 25 6.64 0.06 -19.74
CA ALA A 25 6.03 0.08 -21.08
C ALA A 25 4.54 0.43 -21.05
N GLN A 26 3.87 0.31 -19.90
CA GLN A 26 2.45 0.63 -19.75
C GLN A 26 2.23 2.14 -19.56
N CYS A 27 3.16 2.80 -18.86
CA CYS A 27 3.03 4.23 -18.53
C CYS A 27 3.92 5.13 -19.39
N PHE A 28 5.04 4.61 -19.90
CA PHE A 28 6.06 5.38 -20.60
C PHE A 28 6.45 4.78 -21.94
N THR A 29 6.79 5.66 -22.88
CA THR A 29 7.56 5.31 -24.07
C THR A 29 9.01 5.74 -23.86
N THR A 30 9.95 4.86 -24.17
CA THR A 30 11.39 5.08 -23.94
C THR A 30 12.11 5.45 -25.22
N ARG A 31 13.10 6.35 -25.12
CA ARG A 31 14.10 6.62 -26.14
C ARG A 31 15.49 6.62 -25.51
N PHE A 32 16.35 5.72 -25.97
CA PHE A 32 17.68 5.54 -25.41
C PHE A 32 18.67 6.60 -25.94
N ASN A 33 19.64 6.97 -25.11
CA ASN A 33 20.68 7.96 -25.43
C ASN A 33 20.11 9.33 -25.85
N GLN A 34 19.06 9.75 -25.16
CA GLN A 34 18.38 11.02 -25.37
C GLN A 34 18.09 11.71 -24.04
N ALA A 35 18.16 13.04 -24.06
CA ALA A 35 17.83 13.93 -22.95
C ALA A 35 17.01 15.13 -23.45
N ILE A 36 16.49 15.92 -22.54
CA ILE A 36 15.82 17.19 -22.86
C ILE A 36 16.85 18.31 -22.68
N SER A 37 16.95 19.18 -23.69
CA SER A 37 17.75 20.40 -23.64
C SER A 37 16.81 21.62 -23.62
N ASN A 38 17.31 22.75 -23.10
CA ASN A 38 16.59 24.01 -22.96
C ASN A 38 15.28 23.85 -22.14
N ALA A 39 15.33 23.04 -21.08
CA ALA A 39 14.23 22.83 -20.15
C ALA A 39 14.80 22.71 -18.73
N ASP A 40 14.17 23.39 -17.77
CA ASP A 40 14.50 23.18 -16.36
C ASP A 40 13.70 21.97 -15.83
N PRO A 41 14.36 21.03 -15.12
CA PRO A 41 13.66 19.96 -14.44
C PRO A 41 12.87 20.51 -13.24
N VAL A 42 11.70 19.93 -12.98
CA VAL A 42 10.91 20.22 -11.77
C VAL A 42 11.53 19.57 -10.52
N ALA A 43 12.28 18.49 -10.71
CA ALA A 43 13.04 17.84 -9.66
C ALA A 43 14.26 17.11 -10.24
N GLU A 44 15.35 17.11 -9.48
CA GLU A 44 16.51 16.27 -9.73
C GLU A 44 16.75 15.36 -8.53
N LEU A 45 16.85 14.06 -8.79
CA LEU A 45 17.07 13.03 -7.79
C LEU A 45 18.40 12.32 -8.09
N PHE A 46 19.10 11.91 -7.05
CA PHE A 46 20.44 11.31 -7.13
C PHE A 46 20.45 9.92 -6.48
N GLU A 47 21.37 9.06 -6.91
CA GLU A 47 21.62 7.73 -6.32
C GLU A 47 20.43 6.75 -6.32
N LEU A 48 19.58 6.80 -7.34
CA LEU A 48 18.37 5.97 -7.43
C LEU A 48 18.34 5.10 -8.69
N LYS A 49 17.60 3.98 -8.62
CA LYS A 49 17.37 3.14 -9.80
C LYS A 49 16.33 3.77 -10.71
N LEU A 50 16.37 3.39 -11.98
CA LEU A 50 15.39 3.81 -12.98
C LEU A 50 13.93 3.60 -12.54
N GLN A 51 13.61 2.45 -11.93
CA GLN A 51 12.23 2.19 -11.49
C GLN A 51 11.78 3.15 -10.39
N ASP A 52 12.66 3.49 -9.45
CA ASP A 52 12.36 4.43 -8.38
C ASP A 52 12.12 5.84 -8.95
N CYS A 53 12.90 6.21 -9.97
CA CYS A 53 12.77 7.45 -10.72
C CYS A 53 11.41 7.56 -11.44
N LEU A 54 10.99 6.50 -12.15
CA LEU A 54 9.69 6.44 -12.82
C LEU A 54 8.53 6.41 -11.82
N ASN A 55 8.69 5.71 -10.71
CA ASN A 55 7.69 5.67 -9.63
C ASN A 55 7.53 7.03 -8.97
N TYR A 56 8.63 7.76 -8.73
CA TYR A 56 8.56 9.11 -8.20
C TYR A 56 7.75 10.03 -9.11
N CYS A 57 7.99 9.96 -10.43
CA CYS A 57 7.24 10.71 -11.43
C CYS A 57 5.72 10.48 -11.33
N ILE A 58 5.27 9.23 -11.19
CA ILE A 58 3.83 8.90 -11.13
C ILE A 58 3.23 9.20 -9.74
N LEU A 59 3.96 8.88 -8.67
CA LEU A 59 3.39 8.79 -7.32
C LEU A 59 3.64 10.03 -6.46
N ASN A 60 4.76 10.73 -6.67
CA ASN A 60 5.28 11.71 -5.72
C ASN A 60 5.41 13.11 -6.30
N ALA A 61 5.72 13.27 -7.59
CA ALA A 61 5.80 14.59 -8.22
C ALA A 61 4.52 15.42 -7.98
N ALA A 62 3.35 14.80 -8.20
CA ALA A 62 2.06 15.45 -8.00
C ALA A 62 1.80 15.86 -6.54
N LYS A 63 2.34 15.12 -5.55
CA LYS A 63 2.23 15.44 -4.13
C LYS A 63 3.11 16.64 -3.74
N ALA A 64 4.29 16.77 -4.34
CA ALA A 64 5.12 17.97 -4.24
C ALA A 64 4.49 19.19 -4.95
N GLY A 65 3.38 18.96 -5.65
CA GLY A 65 2.62 19.97 -6.36
C GLY A 65 3.00 20.09 -7.83
N ASP A 66 3.84 19.22 -8.39
CA ASP A 66 4.36 19.34 -9.75
C ASP A 66 3.85 18.20 -10.66
N GLY A 67 3.40 18.54 -11.87
CA GLY A 67 3.05 17.52 -12.87
C GLY A 67 4.32 16.82 -13.39
N CYS A 68 4.24 15.50 -13.66
CA CYS A 68 5.33 14.77 -14.31
C CYS A 68 4.91 14.20 -15.66
N SER A 69 5.44 14.79 -16.73
CA SER A 69 5.19 14.39 -18.12
C SER A 69 6.33 13.54 -18.68
N SER A 70 7.57 13.79 -18.28
CA SER A 70 8.70 13.01 -18.75
C SER A 70 9.85 12.96 -17.75
N VAL A 71 10.75 12.01 -17.99
CA VAL A 71 11.89 11.71 -17.12
C VAL A 71 13.13 11.49 -18.00
N VAL A 72 14.27 12.03 -17.57
CA VAL A 72 15.58 11.71 -18.14
C VAL A 72 16.41 11.03 -17.06
N TYR A 73 16.87 9.81 -17.34
CA TYR A 73 17.65 9.01 -16.40
C TYR A 73 19.09 8.85 -16.91
N HIS A 74 20.07 9.25 -16.09
CA HIS A 74 21.48 9.04 -16.38
C HIS A 74 21.94 7.69 -15.82
N LYS A 75 22.25 6.74 -16.71
CA LYS A 75 22.61 5.36 -16.32
C LYS A 75 23.89 5.24 -15.51
N GLU A 76 24.89 6.06 -15.83
CA GLU A 76 26.21 6.01 -15.18
C GLU A 76 26.20 6.60 -13.77
N TYR A 77 25.58 7.76 -13.60
CA TYR A 77 25.55 8.48 -12.32
C TYR A 77 24.28 8.19 -11.49
N ASN A 78 23.38 7.35 -11.99
CA ASN A 78 22.10 7.03 -11.34
C ASN A 78 21.31 8.30 -10.96
N THR A 79 21.33 9.31 -11.83
CA THR A 79 20.58 10.56 -11.62
C THR A 79 19.30 10.59 -12.44
N CYS A 80 18.29 11.25 -11.91
CA CYS A 80 16.96 11.30 -12.47
C CYS A 80 16.49 12.76 -12.51
N GLN A 81 16.26 13.27 -13.71
CA GLN A 81 15.67 14.57 -13.93
C GLN A 81 14.21 14.41 -14.33
N ILE A 82 13.32 15.11 -13.65
CA ILE A 82 11.88 15.01 -13.85
C ILE A 82 11.37 16.30 -14.47
N TYR A 83 10.50 16.19 -15.46
CA TYR A 83 10.00 17.34 -16.21
C TYR A 83 8.47 17.37 -16.25
N GLY A 84 7.90 18.56 -16.08
CA GLY A 84 6.46 18.81 -16.24
C GLY A 84 6.00 18.91 -17.70
N GLN A 85 6.90 18.69 -18.66
CA GLN A 85 6.66 18.68 -20.10
C GLN A 85 7.32 17.46 -20.77
N ASP A 86 7.00 17.20 -22.03
CA ASP A 86 7.57 16.10 -22.81
C ASP A 86 8.85 16.50 -23.59
N GLY A 87 9.34 17.73 -23.43
CA GLY A 87 10.51 18.23 -24.16
C GLY A 87 10.20 18.79 -25.55
N THR A 88 8.93 19.10 -25.85
CA THR A 88 8.51 19.78 -27.08
C THR A 88 8.00 21.22 -26.87
N MET A 89 8.00 21.70 -25.62
CA MET A 89 7.41 22.99 -25.28
C MET A 89 8.45 24.05 -24.94
N GLY A 90 8.11 25.33 -25.08
CA GLY A 90 8.94 26.43 -24.56
C GLY A 90 10.35 26.54 -25.17
N GLY A 91 10.58 26.00 -26.37
CA GLY A 91 11.92 25.94 -26.99
C GLY A 91 12.77 24.76 -26.53
N SER A 92 12.23 23.91 -25.66
CA SER A 92 12.84 22.65 -25.27
C SER A 92 12.85 21.67 -26.44
N GLN A 93 13.88 20.83 -26.48
CA GLN A 93 14.08 19.85 -27.53
C GLN A 93 14.69 18.57 -26.97
N ILE A 94 14.26 17.44 -27.51
CA ILE A 94 14.89 16.16 -27.23
C ILE A 94 16.16 16.05 -28.08
N VAL A 95 17.32 15.96 -27.42
CA VAL A 95 18.63 15.90 -28.06
C VAL A 95 19.31 14.56 -27.79
N ALA A 96 20.26 14.19 -28.64
CA ALA A 96 21.12 13.06 -28.38
C ALA A 96 22.02 13.36 -27.18
N ALA A 97 22.02 12.46 -26.19
CA ALA A 97 22.82 12.57 -24.99
C ALA A 97 23.27 11.18 -24.56
N GLN A 98 24.57 10.92 -24.61
CA GLN A 98 25.11 9.62 -24.26
C GLN A 98 24.84 9.29 -22.79
N ASN A 99 24.55 8.03 -22.49
CA ASN A 99 24.23 7.52 -21.15
C ASN A 99 22.93 8.07 -20.51
N HIS A 100 22.18 8.91 -21.21
CA HIS A 100 20.86 9.39 -20.78
C HIS A 100 19.76 8.62 -21.50
N ASP A 101 18.75 8.15 -20.77
CA ASP A 101 17.56 7.58 -21.38
C ASP A 101 16.35 8.44 -21.05
N TYR A 102 15.60 8.81 -22.09
CA TYR A 102 14.40 9.63 -21.99
C TYR A 102 13.15 8.74 -21.94
N TYR A 103 12.25 9.06 -21.04
CA TYR A 103 10.97 8.37 -20.81
C TYR A 103 9.84 9.39 -20.87
N ASN A 104 9.00 9.28 -21.91
CA ASN A 104 7.81 10.12 -22.05
C ASN A 104 6.61 9.39 -21.46
N ARG A 105 5.88 10.03 -20.54
CA ARG A 105 4.67 9.47 -19.96
C ARG A 105 3.52 9.59 -20.94
N THR A 106 3.01 8.46 -21.40
CA THR A 106 1.95 8.39 -22.42
C THR A 106 0.60 7.97 -21.86
N SER A 107 0.57 7.43 -20.63
CA SER A 107 -0.66 7.05 -19.94
C SER A 107 -0.79 7.77 -18.59
N PHE A 108 -2.01 8.22 -18.31
CA PHE A 108 -2.41 8.91 -17.08
C PHE A 108 -3.59 8.24 -16.39
N ILE A 109 -3.88 7.00 -16.76
CA ILE A 109 -5.04 6.24 -16.29
C ILE A 109 -4.58 4.96 -15.57
N GLY A 110 -5.44 4.43 -14.69
CA GLY A 110 -5.17 3.20 -13.97
C GLY A 110 -3.92 3.30 -13.09
N ALA A 111 -2.97 2.38 -13.28
CA ALA A 111 -1.71 2.37 -12.53
C ALA A 111 -0.80 3.57 -12.83
N CYS A 112 -1.04 4.27 -13.94
CA CYS A 112 -0.30 5.46 -14.36
C CYS A 112 -1.00 6.75 -13.97
N GLN A 113 -2.04 6.74 -13.14
CA GLN A 113 -2.77 7.95 -12.74
C GLN A 113 -2.12 8.63 -11.53
N ASP A 114 -2.02 9.96 -11.54
CA ASP A 114 -1.58 10.71 -10.36
C ASP A 114 -2.57 10.53 -9.21
N ARG A 115 -2.05 10.33 -8.00
CA ARG A 115 -2.87 10.16 -6.80
C ARG A 115 -3.43 11.47 -6.24
N VAL A 116 -2.78 12.58 -6.59
CA VAL A 116 -3.17 13.95 -6.20
C VAL A 116 -3.15 14.79 -7.46
N VAL A 117 -4.06 15.77 -7.57
CA VAL A 117 -4.00 16.73 -8.68
C VAL A 117 -2.81 17.66 -8.45
N PRO A 118 -1.84 17.74 -9.38
CA PRO A 118 -0.70 18.65 -9.24
C PRO A 118 -1.14 20.11 -9.11
N ARG A 119 -0.49 20.88 -8.23
CA ARG A 119 -0.78 22.32 -8.02
C ARG A 119 -0.24 23.20 -9.15
N ARG A 120 0.94 22.86 -9.67
CA ARG A 120 1.58 23.39 -10.86
C ARG A 120 1.37 22.37 -11.97
N GLY A 121 0.58 22.78 -12.96
CA GLY A 121 0.05 21.88 -13.97
C GLY A 121 1.13 21.24 -14.84
N TYR A 122 0.77 20.10 -15.42
CA TYR A 122 1.30 19.68 -16.71
C TYR A 122 1.31 20.87 -17.66
N GLN A 123 2.48 21.28 -18.16
CA GLN A 123 2.52 22.43 -19.06
C GLN A 123 1.80 22.10 -20.37
N GLN A 124 1.80 20.84 -20.78
CA GLN A 124 0.87 20.33 -21.77
C GLN A 124 -0.48 20.11 -21.10
N ARG A 125 -1.59 20.55 -21.71
CA ARG A 125 -2.91 20.04 -21.29
C ARG A 125 -2.90 18.53 -21.53
N PRO A 126 -2.82 17.65 -20.50
CA PRO A 126 -3.16 16.26 -20.74
C PRO A 126 -4.60 16.32 -21.24
N ARG A 127 -4.96 15.61 -22.32
CA ARG A 127 -6.36 15.54 -22.75
C ARG A 127 -7.17 14.91 -21.61
N GLN A 128 -7.61 15.77 -20.71
CA GLN A 128 -8.28 15.47 -19.48
C GLN A 128 -9.76 15.27 -19.80
N TYR A 129 -10.33 14.22 -19.24
CA TYR A 129 -11.75 14.12 -18.88
C TYR A 129 -12.75 14.52 -19.97
N SER A 130 -13.07 13.59 -20.86
CA SER A 130 -14.44 13.52 -21.38
C SER A 130 -14.89 12.08 -21.53
N VAL A 131 -15.76 11.65 -20.61
CA VAL A 131 -16.88 10.80 -21.00
C VAL A 131 -17.75 11.66 -21.90
N ARG A 132 -17.56 11.56 -23.22
CA ARG A 132 -18.59 11.91 -24.19
C ARG A 132 -18.56 10.88 -25.31
N THR A 133 -19.61 10.08 -25.35
CA THR A 133 -20.12 9.42 -26.54
C THR A 133 -20.30 10.43 -27.68
N VAL A 134 -20.23 9.88 -28.90
CA VAL A 134 -20.71 10.37 -30.20
C VAL A 134 -19.60 10.63 -31.24
N ASN A 135 -19.89 10.03 -32.40
CA ASN A 135 -19.18 9.93 -33.66
C ASN A 135 -18.68 11.25 -34.28
N GLU A 136 -17.79 11.07 -35.27
CA GLU A 136 -17.52 11.91 -36.46
C GLU A 136 -16.30 12.87 -36.49
N PRO A 137 -15.73 13.12 -37.72
CA PRO A 137 -14.30 13.12 -37.96
C PRO A 137 -13.65 14.51 -38.23
N PHE A 138 -12.31 14.48 -38.20
CA PHE A 138 -11.32 15.53 -38.48
C PHE A 138 -11.64 16.55 -39.59
N PRO A 139 -11.07 17.76 -39.46
CA PRO A 139 -10.28 18.34 -40.55
C PRO A 139 -8.87 18.79 -40.12
N GLY A 140 -7.96 18.79 -41.09
CA GLY A 140 -6.50 18.95 -40.96
C GLY A 140 -5.99 20.39 -40.72
N PRO A 141 -4.65 20.57 -40.79
CA PRO A 141 -3.96 21.76 -40.29
C PRO A 141 -3.71 22.80 -41.38
N PRO A 142 -3.40 24.06 -41.00
CA PRO A 142 -2.58 24.91 -41.83
C PRO A 142 -1.21 25.18 -41.21
N SER A 143 -0.19 24.90 -42.01
CA SER A 143 1.19 25.35 -41.89
C SER A 143 1.28 26.86 -42.01
N VAL A 144 2.12 27.53 -41.22
CA VAL A 144 2.79 28.76 -41.65
C VAL A 144 4.22 28.83 -41.09
N LEU A 145 5.10 29.11 -42.04
CA LEU A 145 6.54 29.27 -42.06
C LEU A 145 7.00 30.65 -41.54
N VAL A 146 8.27 30.71 -41.13
CA VAL A 146 9.29 31.76 -41.42
C VAL A 146 9.84 32.66 -40.29
N SER A 147 11.19 32.61 -40.26
CA SER A 147 12.24 33.59 -39.95
C SER A 147 12.63 33.96 -38.52
N SER A 148 13.77 33.35 -38.12
CA SER A 148 15.09 33.98 -37.96
C SER A 148 15.18 35.44 -37.49
N LYS A 149 15.92 35.65 -36.39
CA LYS A 149 17.05 36.59 -36.38
C LYS A 149 17.99 36.36 -35.19
N ASP A 150 19.28 36.33 -35.54
CA ASP A 150 20.46 36.46 -34.69
C ASP A 150 20.36 37.61 -33.69
N SER A 151 20.96 37.44 -32.50
CA SER A 151 22.10 38.27 -32.08
C SER A 151 22.80 37.66 -30.86
N SER A 152 24.10 37.44 -31.02
CA SER A 152 25.11 37.33 -29.98
C SER A 152 25.18 38.59 -29.13
N GLU A 153 25.48 38.47 -27.83
CA GLU A 153 26.51 39.29 -27.20
C GLU A 153 26.96 38.72 -25.84
N GLN A 154 28.12 39.19 -25.42
CA GLN A 154 29.17 38.50 -24.69
C GLN A 154 29.48 39.23 -23.38
N SER A 155 30.16 38.51 -22.47
CA SER A 155 30.89 39.02 -21.28
C SER A 155 30.00 39.29 -20.04
N LYS A 156 30.45 39.09 -18.80
CA LYS A 156 31.82 39.19 -18.26
C LYS A 156 31.89 38.49 -16.88
N GLU A 157 33.01 37.83 -16.60
CA GLU A 157 33.40 37.36 -15.27
C GLU A 157 33.72 38.55 -14.35
N GLU A 158 33.43 38.41 -13.05
CA GLU A 158 34.13 39.16 -12.01
C GLU A 158 34.27 38.29 -10.75
N SER A 159 35.53 37.97 -10.43
CA SER A 159 35.99 37.24 -9.25
C SER A 159 36.18 38.19 -8.08
N VAL A 160 35.67 37.83 -6.88
CA VAL A 160 36.00 38.54 -5.63
C VAL A 160 36.72 37.61 -4.66
N VAL A 161 37.81 38.16 -4.13
CA VAL A 161 38.86 37.54 -3.33
C VAL A 161 38.45 37.39 -1.86
N VAL A 162 39.01 36.33 -1.28
CA VAL A 162 38.99 35.83 0.11
C VAL A 162 39.47 36.87 1.13
N GLU A 163 38.81 36.93 2.29
CA GLU A 163 39.41 37.49 3.51
C GLU A 163 39.21 36.52 4.69
N SER A 164 40.34 36.12 5.27
CA SER A 164 40.50 35.17 6.37
C SER A 164 40.42 35.90 7.72
N ILE A 165 39.52 35.46 8.61
CA ILE A 165 39.46 35.95 10.00
C ILE A 165 39.93 34.83 10.93
N ASP A 166 41.08 35.11 11.53
CA ASP A 166 41.72 34.40 12.63
C ASP A 166 40.90 34.60 13.91
N ARG A 167 40.50 33.51 14.59
CA ARG A 167 39.90 33.57 15.93
C ARG A 167 40.55 32.54 16.83
N GLN A 168 41.39 33.04 17.72
CA GLN A 168 41.94 32.35 18.87
C GLN A 168 40.83 31.93 19.86
N LEU A 169 40.91 30.67 20.30
CA LEU A 169 40.11 30.07 21.36
C LEU A 169 40.71 30.43 22.74
N PRO A 170 39.89 30.77 23.75
CA PRO A 170 40.34 30.76 25.14
C PRO A 170 40.19 29.35 25.74
N VAL A 171 41.28 28.89 26.36
CA VAL A 171 41.33 27.72 27.24
C VAL A 171 40.70 28.10 28.57
N VAL A 172 39.66 27.37 29.01
CA VAL A 172 39.10 27.49 30.37
C VAL A 172 38.86 26.08 30.92
N ASP A 173 39.53 25.80 32.04
CA ASP A 173 39.37 24.61 32.87
C ASP A 173 37.92 24.48 33.37
N SER A 174 37.17 23.47 32.89
CA SER A 174 35.85 23.13 33.47
C SER A 174 35.48 21.64 33.37
N GLU A 175 36.44 20.74 33.18
CA GLU A 175 36.14 19.31 32.95
C GLU A 175 35.58 18.57 34.19
N ALA A 176 35.74 19.12 35.39
CA ALA A 176 35.27 18.47 36.62
C ALA A 176 33.77 18.67 36.91
N GLU A 177 33.18 19.82 36.56
CA GLU A 177 31.75 20.09 36.82
C GLU A 177 30.83 19.49 35.76
N ALA A 178 31.29 19.37 34.51
CA ALA A 178 30.51 18.78 33.43
C ALA A 178 30.29 17.26 33.62
N VAL A 179 31.25 16.57 34.23
CA VAL A 179 31.19 15.11 34.46
C VAL A 179 30.21 14.78 35.60
N GLU A 180 30.14 15.61 36.64
CA GLU A 180 29.20 15.40 37.76
C GLU A 180 27.75 15.73 37.35
N ALA A 181 27.56 16.77 36.53
CA ALA A 181 26.27 17.08 35.93
C ALA A 181 25.78 15.97 34.98
N LEU A 182 26.68 15.32 34.23
CA LEU A 182 26.35 14.17 33.39
C LEU A 182 25.97 12.94 34.24
N ARG A 183 26.64 12.74 35.38
CA ARG A 183 26.42 11.62 36.29
C ARG A 183 25.10 11.72 37.05
N LEU A 184 24.74 12.93 37.52
CA LEU A 184 23.42 13.16 38.13
C LEU A 184 22.27 13.04 37.12
N LYS A 185 22.49 13.46 35.87
CA LYS A 185 21.49 13.28 34.79
C LYS A 185 21.31 11.81 34.43
N HIS A 186 22.39 11.03 34.42
CA HIS A 186 22.34 9.58 34.19
C HIS A 186 21.68 8.81 35.35
N LEU A 187 21.80 9.28 36.59
CA LEU A 187 21.13 8.70 37.75
C LEU A 187 19.64 9.05 37.82
N ALA A 188 19.24 10.24 37.38
CA ALA A 188 17.82 10.61 37.22
C ALA A 188 17.16 9.76 36.11
N ASP A 189 17.85 9.54 34.98
CA ASP A 189 17.37 8.69 33.88
C ASP A 189 17.26 7.19 34.25
N ILE A 190 17.95 6.73 35.31
CA ILE A 190 17.88 5.35 35.82
C ILE A 190 16.75 5.15 36.84
N LEU A 191 16.32 6.22 37.53
CA LEU A 191 15.28 6.16 38.57
C LEU A 191 13.87 6.43 38.05
N ASP A 192 13.71 6.93 36.82
CA ASP A 192 12.42 7.04 36.12
C ASP A 192 12.00 5.73 35.40
N ALA A 193 12.74 4.63 35.58
CA ALA A 193 12.49 3.36 34.91
C ALA A 193 11.52 2.41 35.67
N ASP A 194 11.02 2.79 36.85
CA ASP A 194 10.15 1.96 37.70
C ASP A 194 8.84 2.66 38.08
N GLU A 195 8.32 3.55 37.23
CA GLU A 195 6.89 3.83 37.28
C GLU A 195 6.18 2.72 36.48
N GLU A 196 5.77 1.66 37.19
CA GLU A 196 4.82 0.66 36.71
C GLU A 196 3.52 1.38 36.32
N THR A 197 3.52 1.89 35.08
CA THR A 197 2.30 2.28 34.38
C THR A 197 1.36 1.07 34.40
N PRO A 198 0.07 1.27 34.72
CA PRO A 198 -0.90 0.18 34.74
C PRO A 198 -0.80 -0.56 33.42
N ALA A 199 -0.59 -1.88 33.46
CA ALA A 199 -0.38 -2.70 32.28
C ALA A 199 -1.48 -2.39 31.24
N GLU A 200 -1.14 -1.58 30.24
CA GLU A 200 -2.05 -1.23 29.16
C GLU A 200 -2.60 -2.55 28.58
N ALA A 201 -3.91 -2.61 28.36
CA ALA A 201 -4.57 -3.81 27.87
C ALA A 201 -4.05 -4.16 26.46
N THR A 202 -2.98 -4.95 26.40
CA THR A 202 -2.38 -5.37 25.12
C THR A 202 -3.13 -6.57 24.55
N VAL A 203 -3.40 -6.56 23.25
CA VAL A 203 -3.90 -7.73 22.52
C VAL A 203 -2.73 -8.46 21.86
N THR A 204 -2.76 -9.78 21.84
CA THR A 204 -1.76 -10.60 21.13
C THR A 204 -2.25 -10.89 19.72
N PHE A 205 -1.46 -10.53 18.71
CA PHE A 205 -1.68 -10.89 17.32
C PHE A 205 -0.65 -11.93 16.88
N TYR A 206 -1.13 -13.10 16.47
CA TYR A 206 -0.27 -14.23 16.10
C TYR A 206 -0.02 -14.28 14.59
N ASN A 207 1.24 -14.15 14.20
CA ASN A 207 1.68 -14.24 12.80
C ASN A 207 3.11 -14.84 12.75
N PRO A 208 3.23 -16.17 12.61
CA PRO A 208 4.48 -16.91 12.79
C PRO A 208 5.42 -16.79 11.60
N VAL A 209 5.87 -15.58 11.31
CA VAL A 209 6.77 -15.28 10.21
C VAL A 209 8.20 -15.58 10.63
N MET A 210 8.71 -16.69 10.11
CA MET A 210 10.01 -17.23 10.47
C MET A 210 11.17 -16.44 9.84
N THR A 211 10.97 -15.75 8.71
CA THR A 211 12.04 -15.06 7.96
C THR A 211 11.61 -13.66 7.54
N ASN A 212 12.57 -12.73 7.48
CA ASN A 212 12.37 -11.37 6.96
C ASN A 212 12.54 -11.27 5.44
N VAL A 213 12.90 -12.39 4.80
CA VAL A 213 13.10 -12.53 3.35
C VAL A 213 12.22 -13.67 2.88
N CYS A 214 11.37 -13.38 1.89
CA CYS A 214 10.52 -14.37 1.25
C CYS A 214 11.30 -15.16 0.19
N THR A 215 10.92 -16.41 -0.03
CA THR A 215 11.48 -17.22 -1.12
C THR A 215 11.01 -16.71 -2.47
N LYS A 216 11.65 -17.16 -3.57
CA LYS A 216 11.31 -16.71 -4.94
C LYS A 216 9.86 -17.00 -5.39
N ARG A 217 9.15 -17.89 -4.68
CA ARG A 217 7.75 -18.26 -4.97
C ARG A 217 6.75 -17.58 -4.05
N GLU A 218 7.25 -16.81 -3.09
CA GLU A 218 6.43 -16.10 -2.11
C GLU A 218 6.44 -14.61 -2.41
N VAL A 219 5.31 -13.98 -2.10
CA VAL A 219 5.11 -12.54 -2.19
C VAL A 219 5.16 -11.96 -0.78
N VAL A 220 5.88 -10.84 -0.63
CA VAL A 220 5.87 -10.06 0.61
C VAL A 220 4.51 -9.38 0.75
N SER A 221 3.90 -9.48 1.93
CA SER A 221 2.60 -8.89 2.23
C SER A 221 2.54 -8.44 3.69
N TYR A 222 1.54 -7.64 4.03
CA TYR A 222 1.43 -7.04 5.37
C TYR A 222 0.03 -7.17 5.95
N PHE A 223 -0.09 -7.69 7.17
CA PHE A 223 -1.30 -7.50 7.96
C PHE A 223 -1.29 -6.10 8.53
N VAL A 224 -2.36 -5.32 8.32
CA VAL A 224 -2.44 -3.91 8.72
C VAL A 224 -3.53 -3.72 9.76
N LEU A 225 -3.16 -3.12 10.89
CA LEU A 225 -4.04 -2.86 12.03
C LEU A 225 -4.18 -1.36 12.31
N PHE A 226 -5.44 -0.93 12.19
CA PHE A 226 -6.06 0.32 12.64
C PHE A 226 -5.87 0.63 14.13
N GLY A 227 -5.23 1.74 14.49
CA GLY A 227 -5.30 2.26 15.86
C GLY A 227 -4.58 1.37 16.88
N ARG A 228 -3.53 0.70 16.43
CA ARG A 228 -2.75 -0.25 17.21
C ARG A 228 -1.27 0.04 17.01
N SER A 229 -0.50 -0.09 18.08
CA SER A 229 0.95 0.04 18.04
C SER A 229 1.61 -1.19 18.64
N LEU A 230 2.74 -1.60 18.06
CA LEU A 230 3.58 -2.64 18.66
C LEU A 230 4.16 -2.15 20.00
N SER A 231 3.75 -2.78 21.09
CA SER A 231 4.29 -2.58 22.44
C SER A 231 5.52 -3.47 22.64
N ALA A 232 6.66 -3.02 22.14
CA ALA A 232 7.95 -3.71 22.28
C ALA A 232 8.93 -2.92 23.13
N LYS A 233 9.71 -3.61 23.98
CA LYS A 233 10.77 -3.00 24.81
C LYS A 233 12.05 -2.67 24.02
N VAL A 234 12.15 -3.13 22.77
CA VAL A 234 13.33 -2.90 21.92
C VAL A 234 13.23 -1.58 21.19
N ARG A 235 14.38 -0.92 20.96
CA ARG A 235 14.42 0.33 20.21
C ARG A 235 14.22 0.09 18.71
N PRO A 236 13.22 0.70 18.06
CA PRO A 236 13.03 0.58 16.62
C PRO A 236 14.02 1.44 15.83
N ALA A 237 14.29 1.05 14.58
CA ALA A 237 14.92 1.94 13.62
C ALA A 237 13.89 2.97 13.14
N LYS A 238 14.22 4.26 13.19
CA LYS A 238 13.29 5.35 12.88
C LYS A 238 13.60 5.98 11.54
N LEU A 239 12.55 6.23 10.75
CA LEU A 239 12.56 7.05 9.54
C LEU A 239 11.59 8.21 9.75
N ARG A 240 11.94 9.40 9.26
CA ARG A 240 11.11 10.61 9.38
C ARG A 240 10.90 11.24 8.01
N GLY A 241 9.75 11.89 7.83
CA GLY A 241 9.36 12.50 6.55
C GLY A 241 9.12 11.46 5.46
N VAL A 242 8.73 10.23 5.85
CA VAL A 242 8.41 9.16 4.92
C VAL A 242 6.90 8.93 4.92
N ASP A 243 6.32 8.66 3.76
CA ASP A 243 4.91 8.26 3.70
C ASP A 243 4.71 6.79 4.10
N GLN A 244 3.46 6.39 4.32
CA GLN A 244 3.12 5.02 4.71
C GLN A 244 3.66 3.99 3.71
N SER A 245 3.53 4.23 2.41
CA SER A 245 3.99 3.31 1.37
C SER A 245 5.51 3.16 1.40
N SER A 246 6.23 4.26 1.63
CA SER A 246 7.68 4.27 1.79
C SER A 246 8.07 3.50 3.04
N CYS A 247 7.38 3.69 4.17
CA CYS A 247 7.62 2.93 5.41
C CYS A 247 7.57 1.41 5.17
N ILE A 248 6.53 0.95 4.47
CA ILE A 248 6.39 -0.46 4.08
C ILE A 248 7.52 -0.88 3.14
N MET A 249 7.84 -0.08 2.14
CA MET A 249 8.93 -0.36 1.19
C MET A 249 10.29 -0.55 1.89
N TYR A 250 10.67 0.33 2.85
CA TYR A 250 11.90 0.17 3.63
C TYR A 250 11.90 -1.16 4.40
N CYS A 251 10.75 -1.53 4.99
CA CYS A 251 10.59 -2.81 5.66
C CYS A 251 10.69 -4.01 4.69
N SER A 252 10.10 -3.91 3.50
CA SER A 252 10.13 -4.95 2.48
C SER A 252 11.55 -5.21 2.00
N GLN A 253 12.28 -4.11 1.71
CA GLN A 253 13.65 -4.14 1.24
C GLN A 253 14.67 -4.47 2.34
N ASN A 254 14.26 -4.52 3.61
CA ASN A 254 15.14 -4.73 4.76
C ASN A 254 16.29 -3.72 4.78
N ILE A 255 15.96 -2.44 4.67
CA ILE A 255 16.92 -1.32 4.72
C ILE A 255 16.46 -0.26 5.73
N ASN A 256 17.42 0.48 6.29
CA ASN A 256 17.18 1.62 7.17
C ASN A 256 17.32 2.97 6.43
N ALA A 257 17.25 4.08 7.16
CA ALA A 257 17.39 5.43 6.61
C ALA A 257 18.71 5.68 5.86
N THR A 258 19.78 4.96 6.21
CA THR A 258 21.10 5.08 5.57
C THR A 258 21.28 4.12 4.39
N GLY A 259 20.22 3.41 3.97
CA GLY A 259 20.27 2.38 2.93
C GLY A 259 21.00 1.10 3.35
N SER A 260 21.41 1.01 4.62
CA SER A 260 22.12 -0.15 5.15
C SER A 260 21.14 -1.29 5.44
N LYS A 261 21.59 -2.54 5.26
CA LYS A 261 20.76 -3.73 5.52
C LYS A 261 20.32 -3.79 6.98
N SER A 262 19.01 -3.84 7.19
CA SER A 262 18.37 -3.94 8.50
C SER A 262 17.15 -4.86 8.41
N PRO A 263 17.19 -6.06 9.03
CA PRO A 263 16.05 -6.98 9.03
C PRO A 263 14.78 -6.34 9.59
N CYS A 264 13.69 -6.37 8.82
CA CYS A 264 12.40 -5.85 9.25
C CYS A 264 11.33 -6.94 9.22
N TYR A 265 10.58 -7.04 10.33
CA TYR A 265 9.49 -7.97 10.54
C TYR A 265 8.16 -7.26 10.76
N ALA A 266 8.18 -6.03 11.28
CA ALA A 266 6.99 -5.22 11.45
C ALA A 266 7.34 -3.73 11.43
N ALA A 267 6.34 -2.88 11.24
CA ALA A 267 6.47 -1.45 11.27
C ALA A 267 5.29 -0.80 12.01
N ASN A 268 5.56 0.27 12.75
CA ASN A 268 4.54 1.24 13.18
C ASN A 268 4.71 2.49 12.31
N TYR A 269 3.61 3.03 11.79
CA TYR A 269 3.60 4.29 11.05
C TYR A 269 2.70 5.31 11.75
N ASP A 270 3.23 6.50 12.00
CA ASP A 270 2.54 7.68 12.52
C ASP A 270 2.25 8.63 11.35
N PRO A 271 1.01 8.69 10.82
CA PRO A 271 0.67 9.54 9.69
C PRO A 271 0.77 11.03 10.02
N ALA A 272 0.51 11.42 11.26
CA ALA A 272 0.52 12.82 11.67
C ALA A 272 1.95 13.38 11.72
N ARG A 273 2.91 12.54 12.10
CA ARG A 273 4.34 12.92 12.19
C ARG A 273 5.18 12.48 10.99
N GLU A 274 4.60 11.76 10.04
CA GLU A 274 5.31 11.08 8.95
C GLU A 274 6.51 10.27 9.47
N GLU A 275 6.32 9.60 10.61
CA GLU A 275 7.36 8.83 11.29
C GLU A 275 7.10 7.33 11.14
N CYS A 276 8.09 6.61 10.62
CA CYS A 276 8.08 5.16 10.50
C CYS A 276 9.04 4.55 11.53
N ARG A 277 8.58 3.54 12.25
CA ARG A 277 9.37 2.77 13.22
C ARG A 277 9.43 1.33 12.74
N LEU A 278 10.60 0.90 12.31
CA LEU A 278 10.86 -0.45 11.81
C LEU A 278 11.36 -1.34 12.95
N TYR A 279 10.82 -2.55 13.02
CA TYR A 279 11.08 -3.50 14.09
C TYR A 279 11.70 -4.80 13.55
N GLY A 280 12.77 -5.23 14.22
CA GLY A 280 13.40 -6.54 14.01
C GLY A 280 12.62 -7.69 14.67
N ARG A 281 13.18 -8.91 14.60
CA ARG A 281 12.52 -10.12 15.11
C ARG A 281 12.32 -10.06 16.63
N GLU A 282 13.29 -9.48 17.32
CA GLU A 282 13.35 -9.30 18.76
C GLU A 282 12.22 -8.44 19.34
N ALA A 283 11.52 -7.68 18.49
CA ALA A 283 10.36 -6.91 18.92
C ALA A 283 9.10 -7.77 19.10
N LYS A 284 9.05 -8.97 18.50
CA LYS A 284 7.92 -9.89 18.67
C LYS A 284 8.05 -10.67 19.97
N TRP A 285 6.97 -10.72 20.73
CA TRP A 285 6.80 -11.66 21.85
C TRP A 285 6.93 -13.08 21.32
N ASP A 286 7.62 -13.96 22.05
CA ASP A 286 7.92 -15.35 21.64
C ASP A 286 8.55 -15.54 20.24
N ARG A 287 8.96 -14.43 19.58
CA ARG A 287 9.43 -14.33 18.20
C ARG A 287 8.37 -14.55 17.10
N HIS A 288 7.11 -14.82 17.44
CA HIS A 288 6.03 -15.09 16.47
C HIS A 288 4.78 -14.24 16.72
N SER A 289 4.67 -13.64 17.91
CA SER A 289 3.48 -12.90 18.33
C SER A 289 3.77 -11.41 18.52
N ALA A 290 2.89 -10.55 18.03
CA ALA A 290 2.95 -9.11 18.30
C ALA A 290 2.05 -8.77 19.49
N ARG A 291 2.58 -8.08 20.51
CA ARG A 291 1.76 -7.49 21.57
C ARG A 291 1.40 -6.06 21.17
N LEU A 292 0.11 -5.81 21.01
CA LEU A 292 -0.40 -4.57 20.46
C LEU A 292 -1.14 -3.77 21.52
N ALA A 293 -0.67 -2.55 21.77
CA ALA A 293 -1.37 -1.57 22.59
C ALA A 293 -2.36 -0.77 21.72
N GLU A 294 -3.35 -0.15 22.36
CA GLU A 294 -4.24 0.80 21.69
C GLU A 294 -3.49 2.11 21.44
N ASP A 295 -3.46 2.53 20.18
CA ASP A 295 -2.89 3.81 19.80
C ASP A 295 -3.60 4.29 18.53
N PRO A 296 -4.64 5.14 18.65
CA PRO A 296 -5.50 5.52 17.53
C PRO A 296 -4.75 6.26 16.40
N ASN A 297 -3.54 6.78 16.69
CA ASN A 297 -2.75 7.55 15.75
C ASN A 297 -1.73 6.70 14.98
N ILE A 298 -1.60 5.42 15.32
CA ILE A 298 -0.60 4.53 14.74
C ILE A 298 -1.26 3.47 13.86
N ILE A 299 -0.60 3.20 12.74
CA ILE A 299 -0.87 2.08 11.87
C ILE A 299 0.21 1.03 12.12
N PHE A 300 -0.17 -0.13 12.65
CA PHE A 300 0.73 -1.27 12.78
C PHE A 300 0.67 -2.13 11.51
N ALA A 301 1.82 -2.52 10.98
CA ALA A 301 1.97 -3.38 9.82
C ALA A 301 2.88 -4.56 10.16
N ASP A 302 2.38 -5.78 10.02
CA ASP A 302 3.12 -7.00 10.31
C ASP A 302 3.44 -7.76 9.02
N LYS A 303 4.73 -7.92 8.73
CA LYS A 303 5.24 -8.51 7.49
C LYS A 303 4.98 -10.01 7.49
N PHE A 304 4.55 -10.56 6.37
CA PHE A 304 4.48 -12.00 6.12
C PHE A 304 4.84 -12.36 4.69
N CYS A 305 5.17 -13.63 4.49
CA CYS A 305 5.41 -14.23 3.18
C CYS A 305 4.26 -15.19 2.87
N MET A 306 3.75 -15.12 1.65
CA MET A 306 2.65 -15.97 1.23
C MET A 306 2.87 -16.45 -0.20
N GLN A 307 2.53 -17.70 -0.44
CA GLN A 307 2.49 -18.28 -1.77
C GLN A 307 1.03 -18.40 -2.22
N THR A 308 0.72 -17.87 -3.40
CA THR A 308 -0.63 -17.90 -4.00
C THR A 308 -0.53 -18.40 -5.44
N GLN A 309 -1.61 -18.97 -5.97
CA GLN A 309 -1.66 -19.37 -7.39
C GLN A 309 -1.94 -18.18 -8.31
N LYS A 310 -2.54 -17.11 -7.76
CA LYS A 310 -2.81 -15.87 -8.48
C LYS A 310 -1.79 -14.79 -8.16
N ASP A 311 -1.51 -13.95 -9.15
CA ASP A 311 -0.64 -12.81 -9.00
C ASP A 311 -1.28 -11.76 -8.10
N CYS A 312 -0.61 -11.48 -6.98
CA CYS A 312 -0.90 -10.37 -6.09
C CYS A 312 0.22 -9.34 -6.19
N SER A 313 -0.11 -8.06 -6.02
CA SER A 313 0.94 -7.04 -5.96
C SER A 313 1.85 -7.29 -4.75
N ALA A 314 3.15 -7.10 -4.92
CA ALA A 314 4.06 -7.07 -3.79
C ALA A 314 3.63 -5.97 -2.81
N ASP A 315 3.88 -6.21 -1.52
CA ASP A 315 3.59 -5.26 -0.44
C ASP A 315 2.09 -4.95 -0.27
N SER A 316 1.22 -5.86 -0.73
CA SER A 316 -0.23 -5.71 -0.57
C SER A 316 -0.64 -5.65 0.90
N PRO A 317 -1.46 -4.66 1.30
CA PRO A 317 -1.98 -4.56 2.66
C PRO A 317 -3.24 -5.42 2.85
N TYR A 318 -3.29 -6.16 3.95
CA TYR A 318 -4.41 -6.98 4.39
C TYR A 318 -4.95 -6.42 5.69
N VAL A 319 -6.05 -5.67 5.62
CA VAL A 319 -6.63 -5.01 6.79
C VAL A 319 -7.22 -6.04 7.73
N VAL A 320 -6.82 -5.99 9.00
CA VAL A 320 -7.28 -6.91 10.05
C VAL A 320 -8.20 -6.17 11.02
N TYR A 321 -9.35 -6.79 11.30
CA TYR A 321 -10.30 -6.37 12.31
C TYR A 321 -10.30 -7.40 13.44
N LEU A 322 -9.67 -7.05 14.56
CA LEU A 322 -9.57 -7.91 15.75
C LEU A 322 -10.92 -8.00 16.47
N HIS A 323 -11.23 -9.17 17.04
CA HIS A 323 -12.45 -9.44 17.82
C HIS A 323 -13.73 -9.17 17.03
N LYS A 324 -13.66 -9.29 15.71
CA LYS A 324 -14.75 -9.07 14.77
C LYS A 324 -14.99 -10.35 13.98
N GLN A 325 -16.21 -10.53 13.48
CA GLN A 325 -16.57 -11.61 12.57
C GLN A 325 -17.55 -11.13 11.50
N MET A 326 -17.57 -11.83 10.36
CA MET A 326 -18.62 -11.68 9.36
C MET A 326 -19.53 -12.91 9.39
N THR A 327 -20.85 -12.70 9.38
CA THR A 327 -21.85 -13.78 9.39
C THR A 327 -22.60 -13.92 8.06
N LYS A 328 -22.43 -12.94 7.16
CA LYS A 328 -23.09 -12.86 5.85
C LYS A 328 -22.12 -13.13 4.70
N LYS A 329 -22.69 -13.35 3.50
CA LYS A 329 -21.95 -13.53 2.24
C LYS A 329 -20.88 -14.63 2.30
N ILE A 330 -21.11 -15.67 3.11
CA ILE A 330 -20.23 -16.83 3.21
C ILE A 330 -20.25 -17.58 1.88
N ILE A 331 -19.07 -17.88 1.35
CA ILE A 331 -18.91 -18.65 0.10
C ILE A 331 -18.27 -20.02 0.34
N SER A 332 -17.46 -20.16 1.38
CA SER A 332 -16.85 -21.42 1.75
C SER A 332 -16.38 -21.38 3.21
N HIS A 333 -16.09 -22.55 3.78
CA HIS A 333 -15.42 -22.69 5.06
C HIS A 333 -14.49 -23.90 5.04
N TYR A 334 -13.39 -23.80 5.79
CA TYR A 334 -12.36 -24.83 5.89
C TYR A 334 -12.03 -25.03 7.38
N PRO A 335 -12.33 -26.22 7.94
CA PRO A 335 -11.81 -26.60 9.24
C PRO A 335 -10.30 -26.91 9.15
N ASP A 336 -9.63 -26.97 10.30
CA ASP A 336 -8.23 -27.40 10.46
C ASP A 336 -7.17 -26.57 9.70
N VAL A 337 -7.47 -25.31 9.41
CA VAL A 337 -6.53 -24.32 8.85
C VAL A 337 -5.89 -23.54 10.00
N HIS A 338 -4.79 -24.02 10.57
CA HIS A 338 -4.15 -23.41 11.75
C HIS A 338 -3.25 -22.19 11.48
N SER A 339 -3.33 -21.59 10.30
CA SER A 339 -2.56 -20.41 9.93
C SER A 339 -3.45 -19.38 9.23
N ILE A 340 -3.45 -18.15 9.73
CA ILE A 340 -4.15 -17.04 9.07
C ILE A 340 -3.60 -16.79 7.66
N VAL A 341 -2.30 -16.95 7.45
CA VAL A 341 -1.67 -16.82 6.12
C VAL A 341 -2.18 -17.90 5.17
N ALA A 342 -2.35 -19.14 5.66
CA ALA A 342 -2.92 -20.23 4.86
C ALA A 342 -4.41 -19.98 4.54
N CYS A 343 -5.18 -19.45 5.50
CA CYS A 343 -6.56 -19.03 5.28
C CYS A 343 -6.66 -17.94 4.20
N MET A 344 -5.75 -16.96 4.22
CA MET A 344 -5.68 -15.92 3.20
C MET A 344 -5.29 -16.48 1.82
N ALA A 345 -4.37 -17.44 1.74
CA ALA A 345 -4.02 -18.08 0.49
C ALA A 345 -5.24 -18.79 -0.13
N LEU A 346 -6.04 -19.51 0.67
CA LEU A 346 -7.31 -20.11 0.23
C LEU A 346 -8.29 -19.06 -0.29
N CYS A 347 -8.38 -17.91 0.37
CA CYS A 347 -9.21 -16.79 -0.10
C CYS A 347 -8.75 -16.28 -1.47
N ILE A 348 -7.46 -16.01 -1.64
CA ILE A 348 -6.92 -15.44 -2.88
C ILE A 348 -7.13 -16.39 -4.06
N ASP A 349 -6.90 -17.68 -3.83
CA ASP A 349 -7.09 -18.70 -4.85
C ASP A 349 -8.59 -18.86 -5.20
N HIS A 350 -9.50 -18.50 -4.29
CA HIS A 350 -10.94 -18.44 -4.54
C HIS A 350 -11.37 -17.16 -5.27
N GLY A 351 -11.86 -17.27 -6.52
CA GLY A 351 -12.14 -16.14 -7.42
C GLY A 351 -13.05 -15.03 -6.86
N HIS A 352 -13.98 -15.37 -5.98
CA HIS A 352 -14.96 -14.43 -5.42
C HIS A 352 -14.68 -14.02 -3.97
N CYS A 353 -13.58 -14.45 -3.36
CA CYS A 353 -13.31 -14.13 -1.95
C CYS A 353 -12.74 -12.72 -1.79
N LYS A 354 -13.40 -11.92 -0.96
CA LYS A 354 -13.03 -10.54 -0.64
C LYS A 354 -12.57 -10.34 0.81
N ALA A 355 -12.97 -11.23 1.71
CA ALA A 355 -12.54 -11.22 3.10
C ALA A 355 -12.64 -12.62 3.70
N VAL A 356 -11.97 -12.85 4.83
CA VAL A 356 -12.08 -14.07 5.63
C VAL A 356 -12.45 -13.75 7.07
N THR A 357 -13.23 -14.61 7.70
CA THR A 357 -13.31 -14.70 9.16
C THR A 357 -12.44 -15.86 9.60
N TYR A 358 -11.48 -15.61 10.48
CA TYR A 358 -10.58 -16.60 11.04
C TYR A 358 -10.80 -16.74 12.54
N LYS A 359 -10.99 -17.97 13.01
CA LYS A 359 -11.12 -18.30 14.44
C LYS A 359 -9.93 -19.13 14.90
N GLU A 360 -9.39 -18.77 16.05
CA GLU A 360 -8.43 -19.61 16.76
C GLU A 360 -9.03 -21.01 16.98
N GLY A 361 -8.21 -22.05 16.78
CA GLY A 361 -8.70 -23.42 16.60
C GLY A 361 -8.74 -23.88 15.13
N GLY A 362 -8.52 -22.97 14.18
CA GLY A 362 -8.25 -23.31 12.78
C GLY A 362 -9.46 -23.27 11.85
N LEU A 363 -10.54 -22.57 12.22
CA LEU A 363 -11.68 -22.39 11.32
C LEU A 363 -11.45 -21.16 10.44
N CYS A 364 -11.37 -21.39 9.13
CA CYS A 364 -11.26 -20.36 8.10
C CYS A 364 -12.58 -20.25 7.32
N ILE A 365 -13.23 -19.09 7.32
CA ILE A 365 -14.49 -18.84 6.61
C ILE A 365 -14.24 -17.79 5.54
N LEU A 366 -14.57 -18.08 4.29
CA LEU A 366 -14.40 -17.17 3.16
C LEU A 366 -15.70 -16.39 2.91
N HIS A 367 -15.56 -15.11 2.59
CA HIS A 367 -16.69 -14.21 2.31
C HIS A 367 -16.54 -13.52 0.95
N ALA A 368 -17.66 -13.35 0.24
CA ALA A 368 -17.74 -12.54 -1.00
C ALA A 368 -17.99 -11.05 -0.75
N GLY A 369 -18.24 -10.67 0.51
CA GLY A 369 -18.35 -9.27 0.94
C GLY A 369 -17.01 -8.74 1.47
N SER A 370 -16.84 -7.42 1.46
CA SER A 370 -15.69 -6.74 2.07
C SER A 370 -16.19 -5.65 3.02
N PRO A 371 -15.70 -5.63 4.28
CA PRO A 371 -15.96 -4.57 5.25
C PRO A 371 -15.66 -3.15 4.76
N ALA A 372 -14.67 -2.97 3.88
CA ALA A 372 -14.35 -1.70 3.26
C ALA A 372 -15.48 -1.16 2.37
N LEU A 373 -16.24 -2.07 1.74
CA LEU A 373 -17.37 -1.72 0.88
C LEU A 373 -18.69 -1.61 1.65
N ASP A 374 -18.88 -2.45 2.67
CA ASP A 374 -20.05 -2.46 3.52
C ASP A 374 -19.66 -2.75 4.99
N PRO A 375 -19.48 -1.70 5.80
CA PRO A 375 -19.11 -1.84 7.21
C PRO A 375 -20.12 -2.63 8.04
N LYS A 376 -21.39 -2.72 7.60
CA LYS A 376 -22.46 -3.46 8.31
C LYS A 376 -22.27 -4.97 8.24
N LEU A 377 -21.35 -5.46 7.41
CA LEU A 377 -21.03 -6.89 7.32
C LEU A 377 -20.21 -7.40 8.52
N ILE A 378 -19.55 -6.51 9.26
CA ILE A 378 -18.81 -6.84 10.46
C ILE A 378 -19.71 -6.71 11.69
N VAL A 379 -19.69 -7.75 12.53
CA VAL A 379 -20.26 -7.73 13.88
C VAL A 379 -19.19 -8.11 14.90
N ASP A 380 -19.50 -7.93 16.19
CA ASP A 380 -18.62 -8.38 17.26
C ASP A 380 -18.45 -9.91 17.24
N GLY A 381 -17.20 -10.32 17.43
CA GLY A 381 -16.78 -11.71 17.55
C GLY A 381 -16.18 -12.00 18.93
N SER A 382 -15.70 -13.23 19.12
CA SER A 382 -14.97 -13.56 20.35
C SER A 382 -13.57 -12.93 20.34
N SER A 383 -12.88 -12.95 21.49
CA SER A 383 -11.47 -12.54 21.61
C SER A 383 -10.55 -13.28 20.64
N GLN A 384 -10.94 -14.48 20.22
CA GLN A 384 -10.19 -15.40 19.35
C GLN A 384 -10.63 -15.35 17.88
N THR A 385 -11.47 -14.39 17.50
CA THR A 385 -11.97 -14.25 16.13
C THR A 385 -11.47 -12.96 15.50
N MET A 386 -11.12 -13.00 14.22
CA MET A 386 -10.74 -11.82 13.45
C MET A 386 -11.30 -11.88 12.03
N VAL A 387 -11.48 -10.71 11.42
CA VAL A 387 -11.77 -10.57 9.99
C VAL A 387 -10.55 -10.01 9.29
N VAL A 388 -10.19 -10.58 8.14
CA VAL A 388 -9.09 -10.07 7.30
C VAL A 388 -9.58 -9.83 5.88
N GLU A 389 -9.33 -8.63 5.35
CA GLU A 389 -9.68 -8.28 3.97
C GLU A 389 -8.64 -8.81 2.98
N ASN A 390 -9.12 -9.23 1.81
CA ASN A 390 -8.27 -9.70 0.73
C ASN A 390 -7.57 -8.52 0.02
N GLY A 391 -6.32 -8.26 0.41
CA GLY A 391 -5.48 -7.21 -0.17
C GLY A 391 -5.32 -7.30 -1.69
N CYS A 392 -5.36 -8.50 -2.29
CA CYS A 392 -5.16 -8.66 -3.74
C CYS A 392 -6.32 -8.16 -4.60
N GLN A 393 -7.55 -8.17 -4.08
CA GLN A 393 -8.74 -7.66 -4.78
C GLN A 393 -9.09 -6.23 -4.36
N THR A 394 -8.37 -5.69 -3.38
CA THR A 394 -8.59 -4.35 -2.90
C THR A 394 -8.01 -3.38 -3.92
N SER A 395 -8.84 -2.88 -4.83
CA SER A 395 -8.40 -1.82 -5.75
C SER A 395 -7.82 -0.66 -4.94
N ALA A 396 -6.80 0.03 -5.47
CA ALA A 396 -6.18 1.20 -4.85
C ALA A 396 -7.16 2.36 -4.54
N ARG A 397 -8.47 2.21 -4.80
CA ARG A 397 -9.54 3.08 -4.29
C ARG A 397 -9.95 2.78 -2.86
N ALA A 398 -9.91 1.53 -2.39
CA ALA A 398 -10.43 1.18 -1.06
C ALA A 398 -9.41 1.42 0.07
N VAL A 399 -8.10 1.29 -0.19
CA VAL A 399 -7.06 1.50 0.84
C VAL A 399 -6.88 2.99 1.18
N PRO A 400 -6.75 3.94 0.23
CA PRO A 400 -6.66 5.37 0.56
C PRO A 400 -7.96 5.91 1.18
N SER A 401 -9.13 5.42 0.76
CA SER A 401 -10.41 5.82 1.36
C SER A 401 -10.57 5.33 2.81
N LEU A 402 -10.00 4.17 3.15
CA LEU A 402 -9.97 3.65 4.51
C LEU A 402 -9.03 4.42 5.44
N LEU A 403 -7.94 5.02 4.91
CA LEU A 403 -6.93 5.66 5.78
C LEU A 403 -6.69 7.17 5.56
N SER A 404 -7.44 7.81 4.64
CA SER A 404 -7.74 9.26 4.70
C SER A 404 -9.09 9.58 5.34
N GLY A 405 -10.06 8.65 5.33
CA GLY A 405 -11.43 8.91 5.78
C GLY A 405 -11.78 8.46 7.21
N ARG A 406 -10.95 7.65 7.87
CA ARG A 406 -11.31 7.03 9.18
C ARG A 406 -10.69 7.72 10.39
N MET A 407 -9.73 8.64 10.19
CA MET A 407 -9.19 9.49 11.27
C MET A 407 -10.02 10.76 11.49
N GLU A 408 -10.95 11.09 10.60
CA GLU A 408 -11.92 12.17 10.81
C GLU A 408 -13.29 11.56 11.17
N ARG A 409 -13.79 11.89 12.38
CA ARG A 409 -15.07 11.49 13.00
C ARG A 409 -15.14 10.11 13.65
N MET A 410 -14.68 10.09 14.91
CA MET A 410 -15.36 9.37 15.98
C MET A 410 -16.01 10.43 16.88
N GLU A 411 -17.13 11.00 16.41
CA GLU A 411 -18.01 11.85 17.22
C GLU A 411 -19.26 11.02 17.59
N PRO A 412 -19.87 11.23 18.79
CA PRO A 412 -20.92 10.36 19.30
C PRO A 412 -22.19 10.49 18.46
N ALA A 413 -22.83 9.36 18.17
CA ALA A 413 -24.12 9.32 17.50
C ALA A 413 -25.18 10.04 18.36
N GLN A 414 -25.72 11.14 17.84
CA GLN A 414 -26.95 11.74 18.35
C GLN A 414 -28.15 10.89 17.95
N GLU A 415 -28.88 10.42 18.97
CA GLU A 415 -30.17 9.77 18.87
C GLU A 415 -31.22 10.69 18.23
N THR A 416 -31.97 10.18 17.25
CA THR A 416 -33.30 10.69 16.84
C THR A 416 -34.10 9.56 16.18
N PRO A 417 -35.45 9.61 16.18
CA PRO A 417 -36.28 8.52 16.69
C PRO A 417 -37.02 7.68 15.62
N GLU A 418 -37.38 6.47 16.06
CA GLU A 418 -38.50 5.62 15.62
C GLU A 418 -38.62 5.36 14.10
N ALA A 419 -37.82 4.42 13.60
CA ALA A 419 -38.06 3.78 12.30
C ALA A 419 -38.79 2.45 12.51
N GLU A 420 -39.99 2.33 11.93
CA GLU A 420 -40.82 1.12 11.95
C GLU A 420 -40.07 -0.09 11.36
N ALA A 421 -40.33 -1.28 11.91
CA ALA A 421 -39.69 -2.53 11.48
C ALA A 421 -39.96 -2.83 10.00
N SER A 422 -38.92 -3.25 9.28
CA SER A 422 -39.01 -3.59 7.86
C SER A 422 -39.87 -4.86 7.62
N GLU A 423 -40.35 -5.02 6.39
CA GLU A 423 -41.09 -6.21 5.98
C GLU A 423 -40.25 -7.49 6.11
N TRP A 424 -40.92 -8.62 6.33
CA TRP A 424 -40.25 -9.91 6.44
C TRP A 424 -39.61 -10.34 5.12
N GLY A 425 -38.35 -10.75 5.18
CA GLY A 425 -37.67 -11.38 4.05
C GLY A 425 -38.29 -12.73 3.66
N GLU A 426 -37.87 -13.24 2.51
CA GLU A 426 -38.30 -14.55 2.03
C GLU A 426 -37.86 -15.68 2.96
N TRP A 427 -38.64 -16.76 2.98
CA TRP A 427 -38.30 -17.96 3.73
C TRP A 427 -37.07 -18.64 3.14
N SER A 428 -36.14 -19.04 4.01
CA SER A 428 -35.03 -19.92 3.65
C SER A 428 -35.54 -21.29 3.18
N GLY A 429 -34.68 -22.04 2.51
CA GLY A 429 -34.92 -23.47 2.28
C GLY A 429 -35.02 -24.26 3.59
N CYS A 430 -35.62 -25.45 3.52
CA CYS A 430 -35.79 -26.39 4.63
C CYS A 430 -34.51 -27.15 4.94
N GLN A 431 -33.54 -26.44 5.54
CA GLN A 431 -32.15 -26.92 5.69
C GLN A 431 -31.67 -26.95 7.14
N PHE A 432 -32.41 -26.36 8.08
CA PHE A 432 -32.04 -26.32 9.49
C PHE A 432 -32.75 -27.44 10.27
N GLY A 433 -32.10 -28.08 11.25
CA GLY A 433 -32.69 -29.14 12.09
C GLY A 433 -32.13 -30.55 11.87
N SER A 434 -32.59 -31.52 12.67
CA SER A 434 -32.11 -32.91 12.66
C SER A 434 -32.94 -33.79 11.72
N ARG A 435 -32.54 -35.06 11.51
CA ARG A 435 -33.16 -35.96 10.52
C ARG A 435 -34.68 -36.16 10.68
N SER A 436 -35.26 -35.87 11.84
CA SER A 436 -36.70 -36.03 12.13
C SER A 436 -37.51 -34.74 12.06
N ALA A 437 -36.89 -33.56 12.03
CA ALA A 437 -37.59 -32.28 11.97
C ALA A 437 -36.71 -31.22 11.29
N ARG A 438 -37.18 -30.71 10.15
CA ARG A 438 -36.54 -29.60 9.44
C ARG A 438 -37.28 -28.29 9.66
N LEU A 439 -36.54 -27.20 9.71
CA LEU A 439 -37.00 -25.84 9.94
C LEU A 439 -36.54 -24.96 8.77
N ARG A 440 -37.38 -23.98 8.45
CA ARG A 440 -37.03 -22.83 7.62
C ARG A 440 -37.11 -21.57 8.47
N SER A 441 -36.34 -20.57 8.09
CA SER A 441 -36.28 -19.30 8.82
C SER A 441 -36.40 -18.12 7.87
N ARG A 442 -36.88 -16.99 8.38
CA ARG A 442 -36.82 -15.70 7.70
C ARG A 442 -36.52 -14.62 8.71
N THR A 443 -35.90 -13.54 8.24
CA THR A 443 -35.53 -12.41 9.08
C THR A 443 -36.13 -11.12 8.55
N ARG A 444 -36.26 -10.11 9.41
CA ARG A 444 -36.59 -8.74 9.03
C ARG A 444 -35.61 -7.77 9.69
N GLU A 445 -35.57 -6.53 9.20
CA GLU A 445 -34.78 -5.49 9.84
C GLU A 445 -35.57 -4.87 10.99
N CYS A 446 -34.98 -4.86 12.17
CA CYS A 446 -35.52 -4.27 13.37
C CYS A 446 -34.62 -3.11 13.79
N TYR A 447 -35.24 -1.95 14.05
CA TYR A 447 -34.52 -0.74 14.49
C TYR A 447 -34.77 -0.42 15.98
N SER A 448 -35.38 -1.35 16.72
CA SER A 448 -35.65 -1.25 18.16
C SER A 448 -35.26 -2.53 18.88
N ASP A 449 -34.76 -2.43 20.12
CA ASP A 449 -34.27 -3.56 20.92
C ASP A 449 -35.35 -4.62 21.29
N ASN A 450 -36.64 -4.29 21.15
CA ASN A 450 -37.77 -5.18 21.48
C ASN A 450 -38.47 -5.80 20.25
N CYS A 451 -37.77 -5.89 19.12
CA CYS A 451 -38.36 -6.40 17.87
C CYS A 451 -37.86 -7.82 17.58
N ASP A 452 -38.80 -8.75 17.46
CA ASP A 452 -38.50 -10.10 16.97
C ASP A 452 -38.09 -10.03 15.50
N ASP A 453 -36.81 -10.30 15.24
CA ASP A 453 -36.15 -10.19 13.94
C ASP A 453 -35.99 -11.54 13.23
N LEU A 454 -36.35 -12.64 13.90
CA LEU A 454 -36.23 -14.01 13.42
C LEU A 454 -37.53 -14.80 13.61
N GLN A 455 -38.02 -15.40 12.53
CA GLN A 455 -39.09 -16.39 12.57
C GLN A 455 -38.56 -17.74 12.11
N MET A 456 -38.99 -18.80 12.81
CA MET A 456 -38.72 -20.19 12.45
C MET A 456 -40.02 -20.96 12.31
N GLU A 457 -40.13 -21.76 11.27
CA GLU A 457 -41.29 -22.61 11.00
C GLU A 457 -40.85 -24.03 10.65
N ALA A 458 -41.58 -25.03 11.13
CA ALA A 458 -41.34 -26.42 10.76
C ALA A 458 -41.76 -26.68 9.30
N CYS A 459 -40.86 -27.30 8.57
CA CYS A 459 -41.08 -27.72 7.19
C CYS A 459 -42.00 -28.93 7.13
N LYS A 460 -42.82 -29.00 6.08
CA LYS A 460 -43.69 -30.15 5.87
C LYS A 460 -42.87 -31.36 5.41
N PRO A 461 -43.27 -32.60 5.76
CA PRO A 461 -42.57 -33.80 5.30
C PRO A 461 -42.55 -33.85 3.76
N GLY A 462 -41.36 -33.81 3.16
CA GLY A 462 -41.17 -33.88 1.69
C GLY A 462 -40.65 -32.60 1.02
N GLU A 463 -40.56 -31.47 1.74
CA GLU A 463 -39.88 -30.25 1.27
C GLU A 463 -38.37 -30.37 1.60
N TYR A 464 -37.57 -30.87 0.64
CA TYR A 464 -36.11 -31.05 0.79
C TYR A 464 -35.31 -30.07 -0.05
#